data_AF-A0A963DJS1-F1
#
_entry.id   AF-A0A963DJS1-F1
#
_cell.length_a   1.000
_cell.length_b   1.000
_cell.length_c   1.000
_cell.angle_alpha   90.00
_cell.angle_beta   90.00
_cell.angle_gamma   90.00
#
_symmetry.space_group_name_H-M   'P 1'
#
loop_
_entity.id
_entity.type
_entity.pdbx_description
1 polymer ?
#
loop_
_entity_poly.entity_id
_entity_poly.type
_entity_poly.pdbx_seq_one_letter_code
_entity_poly.pdbx_strand_id
1 'polypeptide(L)'
;PKLIYEFFAIAESTGQNKSKVIRDLLKMGPFSHEWVLPSRVADNPAVWILQVDGLMMDIRDAPLELQRLAYEKGLIPFIPSEPPEDAA
;
A
#
# COMPACT_ATOMS: atom_id res chain seq x y z
N PRO A 1 23.53 13.98 5.68
CA PRO A 1 22.45 13.46 6.56
C PRO A 1 22.99 12.34 7.45
N LYS A 2 22.73 12.36 8.77
CA LYS A 2 23.06 11.21 9.63
C LYS A 2 22.16 10.04 9.25
N LEU A 3 22.72 8.82 9.24
CA LEU A 3 21.93 7.62 8.99
C LEU A 3 21.04 7.31 10.21
N ILE A 4 19.90 6.66 9.99
CA ILE A 4 18.89 6.46 11.04
C ILE A 4 19.47 5.75 12.28
N TYR A 5 20.34 4.76 12.08
CA TYR A 5 20.95 4.01 13.17
C TYR A 5 21.96 4.85 13.97
N GLU A 6 22.68 5.77 13.33
CA GLU A 6 23.57 6.72 14.01
C GLU A 6 22.78 7.71 14.86
N PHE A 7 21.63 8.17 14.36
CA PHE A 7 20.74 9.06 15.09
C PHE A 7 20.23 8.43 16.39
N PHE A 8 19.87 7.14 16.33
CA PHE A 8 19.42 6.38 17.49
C PHE A 8 20.56 5.75 18.32
N ALA A 9 21.83 5.98 17.94
CA ALA A 9 23.01 5.42 18.59
C ALA A 9 22.97 3.88 18.74
N ILE A 10 22.49 3.19 17.70
CA ILE A 10 22.42 1.72 17.63
C ILE A 10 23.29 1.19 16.48
N ALA A 11 23.64 -0.09 16.55
CA ALA A 11 24.24 -0.79 15.41
C ALA A 11 23.23 -0.89 14.25
N GLU A 12 23.71 -0.77 13.01
CA GLU A 12 22.89 -0.90 11.80
C GLU A 12 22.10 -2.22 11.78
N SER A 13 22.74 -3.33 12.12
CA SER A 13 22.13 -4.66 12.15
C SER A 13 20.98 -4.76 13.16
N THR A 14 21.08 -4.07 14.31
CA THR A 14 20.01 -4.03 15.31
C THR A 14 18.76 -3.36 14.74
N GLY A 15 18.92 -2.22 14.05
CA GLY A 15 17.81 -1.52 13.40
C GLY A 15 17.14 -2.37 12.32
N GLN A 16 17.92 -3.00 11.44
CA GLN A 16 17.40 -3.86 10.38
C GLN A 16 16.66 -5.09 10.92
N ASN A 17 17.23 -5.76 11.94
CA ASN A 17 16.60 -6.93 12.56
C ASN A 17 15.25 -6.59 13.19
N LYS A 18 15.17 -5.48 13.93
CA LYS A 18 13.90 -5.02 14.53
C LYS A 18 12.88 -4.60 13.47
N SER A 19 13.31 -3.90 12.42
CA SER A 19 12.45 -3.56 11.28
C SER A 19 11.86 -4.80 10.62
N LYS A 20 12.66 -5.85 10.39
CA LYS A 20 12.16 -7.12 9.85
C LYS A 20 11.11 -7.75 10.77
N VAL A 21 11.37 -7.85 12.07
CA VAL A 21 10.41 -8.41 13.04
C VAL A 21 9.08 -7.66 13.00
N ILE A 22 9.10 -6.33 12.95
CA ILE A 22 7.89 -5.51 12.86
C ILE A 22 7.14 -5.79 11.55
N ARG A 23 7.84 -5.79 10.40
CA ARG A 23 7.24 -6.07 9.10
C ARG A 23 6.62 -7.46 9.04
N ASP A 24 7.29 -8.47 9.58
CA ASP A 24 6.79 -9.84 9.61
C ASP A 24 5.54 -9.96 10.51
N LEU A 25 5.57 -9.34 11.71
CA LEU A 25 4.43 -9.32 12.64
C LEU A 25 3.20 -8.62 12.07
N LEU A 26 3.41 -7.50 11.38
CA LEU A 26 2.37 -6.68 10.77
C LEU A 26 2.02 -7.13 9.34
N LYS A 27 2.67 -8.19 8.84
CA LYS A 27 2.51 -8.73 7.48
C LYS A 27 2.70 -7.67 6.39
N MET A 28 3.63 -6.74 6.61
CA MET A 28 3.91 -5.65 5.68
C MET A 28 4.58 -6.18 4.40
N GLY A 29 3.89 -6.02 3.27
CA GLY A 29 4.46 -6.19 1.94
C GLY A 29 5.03 -4.89 1.37
N PRO A 30 5.86 -4.96 0.30
CA PRO A 30 6.38 -3.78 -0.39
C PRO A 30 5.29 -2.80 -0.89
N PHE A 31 4.06 -3.29 -1.13
CA PHE A 31 2.93 -2.53 -1.67
C PHE A 31 1.69 -2.62 -0.80
N SER A 32 1.86 -2.91 0.48
CA SER A 32 0.78 -2.88 1.47
C SER A 32 0.18 -1.47 1.58
N HIS A 33 -0.99 -1.26 0.99
CA HIS A 33 -1.66 0.04 0.94
C HIS A 33 -2.08 0.54 2.32
N GLU A 34 -2.29 -0.36 3.28
CA GLU A 34 -2.65 -0.06 4.67
C GLU A 34 -1.54 0.70 5.44
N TRP A 35 -0.30 0.67 4.95
CA TRP A 35 0.84 1.41 5.51
C TRP A 35 1.21 2.66 4.71
N VAL A 36 0.44 3.00 3.67
CA VAL A 36 0.59 4.25 2.91
C VAL A 36 -0.17 5.36 3.63
N LEU A 37 0.44 6.54 3.71
CA LEU A 37 -0.24 7.71 4.26
C LEU A 37 -1.55 7.97 3.48
N PRO A 38 -2.71 8.13 4.14
CA PRO A 38 -4.00 8.26 3.44
C PRO A 38 -4.00 9.35 2.34
N SER A 39 -3.35 10.48 2.61
CA SER A 39 -3.23 11.59 1.64
C SER A 39 -2.36 11.29 0.41
N ARG A 40 -1.69 10.14 0.37
CA ARG A 40 -0.81 9.68 -0.71
C ARG A 40 -1.36 8.45 -1.42
N VAL A 41 -2.41 7.81 -0.88
CA VAL A 41 -2.94 6.54 -1.42
C VAL A 41 -3.50 6.75 -2.83
N ALA A 42 -4.32 7.78 -3.03
CA ALA A 42 -4.94 8.08 -4.32
C ALA A 42 -3.90 8.28 -5.44
N ASP A 43 -2.77 8.92 -5.12
CA ASP A 43 -1.74 9.28 -6.09
C ASP A 43 -0.64 8.23 -6.26
N ASN A 44 -0.60 7.18 -5.43
CA ASN A 44 0.46 6.17 -5.45
C ASN A 44 0.11 5.03 -6.42
N PRO A 45 0.74 4.96 -7.62
CA PRO A 45 0.36 3.96 -8.63
C PRO A 45 0.55 2.52 -8.13
N ALA A 46 1.51 2.28 -7.23
CA ALA A 46 1.80 0.94 -6.75
C ALA A 46 0.65 0.31 -5.94
N VAL A 47 -0.29 1.11 -5.43
CA VAL A 47 -1.51 0.64 -4.77
C VAL A 47 -2.54 0.10 -5.78
N TRP A 48 -2.49 0.59 -7.02
CA TRP A 48 -3.55 0.41 -8.01
C TRP A 48 -3.15 -0.55 -9.14
N ILE A 49 -1.88 -0.93 -9.25
CA ILE A 49 -1.44 -1.92 -10.24
C ILE A 49 -1.87 -3.32 -9.80
N LEU A 50 -2.80 -3.91 -10.53
CA LEU A 50 -3.27 -5.29 -10.35
C LEU A 50 -3.08 -6.11 -11.61
N GLN A 51 -2.97 -7.43 -11.44
CA GLN A 51 -2.95 -8.36 -12.56
C GLN A 51 -4.40 -8.73 -12.95
N VAL A 52 -4.81 -8.36 -14.15
CA VAL A 52 -6.12 -8.68 -14.73
C VAL A 52 -5.88 -9.51 -15.99
N ASP A 53 -6.41 -10.73 -16.02
CA ASP A 53 -6.23 -11.67 -17.14
C ASP A 53 -4.76 -11.86 -17.59
N GLY A 54 -3.84 -11.82 -16.63
CA GLY A 54 -2.41 -11.98 -16.88
C GLY A 54 -1.64 -10.68 -17.15
N LEU A 55 -2.33 -9.55 -17.35
CA LEU A 55 -1.71 -8.26 -17.64
C LEU A 55 -1.71 -7.36 -16.39
N MET A 56 -0.55 -6.73 -16.11
CA MET A 56 -0.46 -5.70 -15.07
C MET A 56 -1.06 -4.40 -15.61
N MET A 57 -2.10 -3.90 -14.95
CA MET A 57 -2.75 -2.65 -15.32
C MET A 57 -3.12 -1.83 -14.09
N ASP A 58 -3.26 -0.53 -14.28
CA ASP A 58 -3.84 0.35 -13.28
C ASP A 58 -5.36 0.11 -13.23
N ILE A 59 -5.85 -0.39 -12.10
CA ILE A 59 -7.27 -0.73 -11.93
C ILE A 59 -8.18 0.51 -11.98
N ARG A 60 -7.62 1.72 -11.79
CA ARG A 60 -8.38 2.97 -11.90
C ARG A 60 -8.88 3.24 -13.32
N ASP A 61 -8.18 2.71 -14.32
CA ASP A 61 -8.56 2.81 -15.73
C ASP A 61 -9.48 1.66 -16.16
N ALA A 62 -9.73 0.68 -15.28
CA ALA A 62 -10.60 -0.46 -15.56
C ALA A 62 -12.10 -0.09 -15.40
N PRO A 63 -13.01 -0.86 -16.01
CA PRO A 63 -14.45 -0.72 -15.78
C PRO A 63 -14.82 -0.77 -14.28
N LEU A 64 -15.85 -0.03 -13.89
CA LEU A 64 -16.30 0.10 -12.50
C LEU A 64 -16.56 -1.25 -11.81
N GLU A 65 -17.10 -2.23 -12.54
CA GLU A 65 -17.36 -3.57 -12.01
C GLU A 65 -16.07 -4.29 -11.58
N LEU A 66 -14.96 -4.08 -12.28
CA LEU A 66 -13.66 -4.63 -11.87
C LEU A 66 -13.08 -3.89 -10.67
N GLN A 67 -13.30 -2.57 -10.57
CA GLN A 67 -12.90 -1.80 -9.40
C GLN A 67 -13.65 -2.28 -8.15
N ARG A 68 -14.97 -2.46 -8.23
CA ARG A 68 -15.81 -3.00 -7.15
C ARG A 68 -15.35 -4.39 -6.73
N LEU A 69 -15.11 -5.28 -7.68
CA LEU A 69 -14.60 -6.62 -7.39
C LEU A 69 -13.23 -6.59 -6.70
N ALA A 70 -12.34 -5.68 -7.10
CA ALA A 70 -11.04 -5.50 -6.45
C ALA A 70 -11.21 -4.99 -5.02
N TYR A 71 -12.15 -4.06 -4.79
CA TYR A 71 -12.46 -3.55 -3.46
C TYR A 71 -13.08 -4.62 -2.55
N GLU A 72 -14.05 -5.40 -3.03
CA GLU A 72 -14.67 -6.52 -2.29
C GLU A 72 -13.64 -7.58 -1.87
N LYS A 73 -12.62 -7.80 -2.71
CA LYS A 73 -11.50 -8.70 -2.41
C LYS A 73 -10.43 -8.08 -1.50
N GLY A 74 -10.57 -6.81 -1.13
CA GLY A 74 -9.60 -6.08 -0.32
C GLY A 74 -8.26 -5.81 -1.03
N LEU A 75 -8.24 -5.79 -2.36
CA LEU A 75 -7.04 -5.53 -3.17
C LEU A 75 -6.75 -4.04 -3.34
N ILE A 76 -7.78 -3.21 -3.20
CA ILE A 76 -7.67 -1.75 -3.22
C ILE A 76 -8.40 -1.15 -2.01
N PRO A 77 -7.97 0.02 -1.52
CA PRO A 77 -8.49 0.60 -0.29
C PRO A 77 -9.88 1.27 -0.42
N PHE A 78 -10.30 1.65 -1.63
CA PHE A 78 -11.60 2.24 -1.94
C PHE A 78 -11.85 2.18 -3.45
N ILE A 79 -13.05 2.52 -3.91
CA ILE A 79 -13.43 2.60 -5.34
C ILE A 79 -13.18 4.03 -5.83
N PRO A 80 -12.19 4.28 -6.72
CA PRO A 80 -11.85 5.63 -7.19
C PRO A 80 -12.99 6.34 -7.95
N SER A 81 -13.81 5.58 -8.66
CA SER A 81 -14.92 6.11 -9.45
C SER A 81 -16.19 6.41 -8.63
N GLU A 82 -16.17 6.16 -7.32
CA GLU A 82 -17.23 6.53 -6.38
C GLU A 82 -16.66 7.46 -5.28
N PRO A 83 -17.39 8.49 -4.84
CA PRO A 83 -16.96 9.24 -3.67
C PRO A 83 -16.92 8.32 -2.44
N PRO A 84 -15.98 8.51 -1.50
CA PRO A 84 -15.94 7.75 -0.26
C PRO A 84 -17.29 7.84 0.46
N GLU A 85 -17.82 6.71 0.94
CA GLU A 85 -19.12 6.62 1.62
C GLU A 85 -19.20 7.53 2.86
N ASP A 86 -18.06 7.88 3.47
CA ASP A 86 -17.92 8.80 4.60
C ASP A 86 -17.98 10.31 4.23
N ALA A 87 -18.19 10.66 2.96
CA ALA A 87 -18.26 12.05 2.49
C ALA A 87 -19.70 12.60 2.35
N ALA A 88 -20.71 11.89 2.89
CA ALA A 88 -22.13 12.29 2.88
C ALA A 88 -22.63 12.72 4.27
#